data_AF-A0A1H0W5R0-F1
#
_entry.id   AF-A0A1H0W5R0-F1
#
_cell.length_a   1.000
_cell.length_b   1.000
_cell.length_c   1.000
_cell.angle_alpha   90.00
_cell.angle_beta   90.00
_cell.angle_gamma   90.00
#
_symmetry.space_group_name_H-M   'P 1'
#
loop_
_entity.id
_entity.type
_entity.pdbx_description
1 polymer ?
#
loop_
_entity_poly.entity_id
_entity_poly.type
_entity_poly.pdbx_seq_one_letter_code
_entity_poly.pdbx_strand_id
1 'polypeptide(L)'
;MANKWSQDDLAKETDSSRIMIGKYERGDNSLSIEVIVKLARAFKVSIDYLLGEGLNANYDKETIKRLDDLESLPEEEKQRIFHYMDLVIRDYKAKKAYSK
;
A
#
# COMPACT_ATOMS: atom_id res chain seq x y z
N MET A 1 -0.14 8.20 11.10
CA MET A 1 -0.39 8.19 9.64
C MET A 1 0.89 7.78 8.94
N ALA A 2 0.81 7.03 7.83
CA ALA A 2 1.95 6.40 7.15
C ALA A 2 2.94 7.40 6.48
N ASN A 3 2.74 8.70 6.65
CA ASN A 3 3.67 9.80 6.44
C ASN A 3 3.48 10.76 7.64
N LYS A 4 4.54 11.40 8.14
CA LYS A 4 4.50 12.36 9.27
C LYS A 4 3.78 13.68 8.94
N TRP A 5 2.69 13.63 8.19
CA TRP A 5 1.92 14.80 7.80
C TRP A 5 0.93 15.18 8.88
N SER A 6 0.84 16.47 9.16
CA SER A 6 -0.28 17.01 9.92
C SER A 6 -1.53 17.04 9.04
N GLN A 7 -2.71 17.16 9.66
CA GLN A 7 -3.96 17.37 8.93
C GLN A 7 -3.92 18.65 8.06
N ASP A 8 -3.14 19.66 8.45
CA ASP A 8 -2.97 20.89 7.66
C ASP A 8 -2.13 20.65 6.41
N ASP A 9 -1.11 19.79 6.50
CA ASP A 9 -0.28 19.42 5.34
C ASP A 9 -1.12 18.63 4.33
N LEU A 10 -1.92 17.69 4.83
CA LEU A 10 -2.80 16.89 3.97
C LEU A 10 -3.90 17.73 3.32
N ALA A 11 -4.48 18.66 4.07
CA ALA A 11 -5.48 19.61 3.57
C ALA A 11 -4.95 20.43 2.37
N LYS A 12 -3.71 20.91 2.46
CA LYS A 12 -3.05 21.64 1.37
C LYS A 12 -2.80 20.76 0.15
N GLU A 13 -2.31 19.54 0.37
CA GLU A 13 -1.96 18.62 -0.71
C GLU A 13 -3.19 18.12 -1.48
N THR A 14 -4.33 17.97 -0.80
CA THR A 14 -5.57 17.44 -1.41
C THR A 14 -6.59 18.51 -1.77
N ASP A 15 -6.23 19.79 -1.67
CA ASP A 15 -7.13 20.93 -1.90
C ASP A 15 -8.45 20.75 -1.11
N SER A 16 -8.31 20.50 0.20
CA SER A 16 -9.41 20.22 1.13
C SER A 16 -9.24 21.05 2.39
N SER A 17 -10.30 21.23 3.18
CA SER A 17 -10.15 21.89 4.48
C SER A 17 -9.65 20.90 5.55
N ARG A 18 -8.89 21.39 6.53
CA ARG A 18 -8.46 20.58 7.69
C ARG A 18 -9.65 19.89 8.40
N ILE A 19 -10.78 20.60 8.49
CA ILE A 19 -12.03 20.06 9.06
C ILE A 19 -12.52 18.86 8.24
N MET A 20 -12.47 18.95 6.90
CA MET A 20 -12.85 17.85 6.02
C MET A 20 -11.91 16.66 6.15
N ILE A 21 -10.59 16.89 6.23
CA ILE A 21 -9.61 15.84 6.52
C ILE A 21 -9.96 15.09 7.82
N GLY A 22 -10.23 15.83 8.90
CA GLY A 22 -10.64 15.23 10.17
C GLY A 22 -11.95 14.44 10.08
N LYS A 23 -12.91 14.87 9.26
CA LYS A 23 -14.16 14.12 9.02
C LYS A 23 -13.91 12.82 8.25
N TYR A 24 -12.99 12.82 7.29
CA TYR A 24 -12.61 11.61 6.55
C TYR A 24 -11.94 10.58 7.45
N GLU A 25 -11.03 11.01 8.32
CA GLU A 25 -10.33 10.14 9.28
C GLU A 25 -11.27 9.46 10.28
N ARG A 26 -12.38 10.12 10.64
CA ARG A 26 -13.40 9.59 11.54
C ARG A 26 -14.52 8.80 10.83
N GLY A 27 -14.55 8.81 9.50
CA GLY A 27 -15.63 8.17 8.72
C GLY A 27 -16.97 8.92 8.77
N ASP A 28 -16.98 10.17 9.23
CA ASP A 28 -18.20 10.98 9.41
C ASP A 28 -18.79 11.50 8.08
N ASN A 29 -18.09 11.31 6.96
CA ASN A 29 -18.50 11.79 5.65
C ASN A 29 -18.01 10.85 4.53
N SER A 30 -18.83 10.62 3.51
CA SER A 30 -18.39 9.89 2.32
C SER A 30 -17.37 10.72 1.53
N LEU A 31 -16.26 10.09 1.16
CA LEU A 31 -15.26 10.70 0.29
C LEU A 31 -15.79 10.72 -1.15
N SER A 32 -15.65 11.84 -1.85
CA SER A 32 -15.88 11.86 -3.30
C SER A 32 -14.74 11.12 -4.01
N ILE A 33 -15.01 10.58 -5.20
CA ILE A 33 -14.00 9.90 -6.05
C ILE A 33 -12.81 10.83 -6.30
N GLU A 34 -13.06 12.12 -6.51
CA GLU A 34 -12.00 13.10 -6.74
C GLU A 34 -11.04 13.21 -5.54
N VAL A 35 -11.56 13.23 -4.32
CA VAL A 35 -10.73 13.31 -3.10
C VAL A 35 -9.95 12.01 -2.88
N ILE A 36 -10.56 10.85 -3.17
CA ILE A 36 -9.89 9.54 -3.13
C ILE A 36 -8.69 9.52 -4.10
N VAL A 37 -8.87 10.02 -5.33
CA VAL A 37 -7.77 10.11 -6.32
C VAL A 37 -6.67 11.06 -5.85
N LYS A 38 -7.02 12.23 -5.28
CA LYS A 38 -6.04 13.18 -4.74
C LYS A 38 -5.23 12.58 -3.59
N LEU A 39 -5.89 11.91 -2.65
CA LEU A 39 -5.25 11.21 -1.54
C LEU A 39 -4.32 10.09 -2.01
N ALA A 40 -4.77 9.26 -2.96
CA ALA A 40 -3.98 8.15 -3.50
C ALA A 40 -2.68 8.67 -4.15
N ARG A 41 -2.77 9.76 -4.91
CA ARG A 41 -1.60 10.46 -5.50
C ARG A 41 -0.69 11.05 -4.43
N ALA A 42 -1.24 11.75 -3.44
CA ALA A 42 -0.48 12.36 -2.35
C ALA A 42 0.31 11.30 -1.56
N PHE A 43 -0.31 10.17 -1.26
CA PHE A 43 0.33 9.07 -0.53
C PHE A 43 1.17 8.13 -1.41
N LYS A 44 1.14 8.30 -2.73
CA LYS A 44 1.80 7.45 -3.72
C LYS A 44 1.41 5.98 -3.58
N VAL A 45 0.10 5.73 -3.48
CA VAL A 45 -0.49 4.40 -3.32
C VAL A 45 -1.62 4.20 -4.33
N SER A 46 -2.03 2.96 -4.59
CA SER A 46 -3.21 2.69 -5.43
C SER A 46 -4.50 3.12 -4.71
N ILE A 47 -5.56 3.34 -5.50
CA ILE A 47 -6.88 3.65 -4.95
C ILE A 47 -7.40 2.49 -4.09
N ASP A 48 -7.22 1.25 -4.55
CA ASP A 48 -7.62 0.04 -3.82
C ASP A 48 -6.90 -0.07 -2.47
N TYR A 49 -5.61 0.31 -2.40
CA TYR A 49 -4.86 0.40 -1.15
C TYR A 49 -5.47 1.45 -0.21
N LEU A 50 -5.79 2.64 -0.74
CA LEU A 50 -6.34 3.75 0.05
C LEU A 50 -7.72 3.40 0.64
N LEU A 51 -8.53 2.65 -0.09
CA LEU A 51 -9.87 2.24 0.34
C LEU A 51 -9.87 1.09 1.34
N GLY A 52 -8.72 0.46 1.61
CA GLY A 52 -8.66 -0.71 2.48
C GLY A 52 -9.33 -1.96 1.89
N GLU A 53 -9.73 -1.89 0.62
CA GLU A 53 -10.50 -2.90 -0.10
C GLU A 53 -9.58 -3.51 -1.17
N GLY A 54 -9.02 -4.70 -0.90
CA GLY A 54 -8.19 -5.45 -1.83
C GLY A 54 -7.01 -6.15 -1.17
N LEU A 55 -6.50 -7.23 -1.80
CA LEU A 55 -5.34 -8.01 -1.32
C LEU A 55 -4.10 -7.15 -1.04
N ASN A 56 -3.99 -6.00 -1.72
CA ASN A 56 -2.86 -5.09 -1.62
C ASN A 56 -2.92 -4.10 -0.45
N ALA A 57 -4.10 -3.88 0.16
CA ALA A 57 -4.28 -2.94 1.26
C ALA A 57 -3.47 -3.30 2.53
N ASN A 58 -3.05 -4.56 2.64
CA ASN A 58 -2.28 -5.06 3.78
C ASN A 58 -0.75 -4.93 3.61
N TYR A 59 -0.24 -4.57 2.43
CA TYR A 59 1.21 -4.48 2.20
C TYR A 59 1.73 -3.11 2.62
N ASP A 60 2.82 -3.08 3.39
CA ASP A 60 3.48 -1.82 3.70
C ASP A 60 4.11 -1.18 2.45
N LYS A 61 4.39 0.13 2.53
CA LYS A 61 5.01 0.90 1.44
C LYS A 61 6.33 0.33 0.96
N GLU A 62 7.07 -0.34 1.85
CA GLU A 62 8.38 -0.90 1.54
C GLU A 62 8.25 -2.17 0.70
N THR A 63 7.23 -2.98 0.97
CA THR A 63 6.85 -4.15 0.18
C THR A 63 6.42 -3.74 -1.23
N ILE A 64 5.58 -2.70 -1.34
CA ILE A 64 5.19 -2.15 -2.65
C ILE A 64 6.41 -1.65 -3.43
N LYS A 65 7.30 -0.88 -2.79
CA LYS A 65 8.52 -0.40 -3.45
C LYS A 65 9.39 -1.54 -3.96
N ARG A 66 9.56 -2.61 -3.18
CA ARG A 66 10.31 -3.80 -3.62
C ARG A 66 9.69 -4.49 -4.83
N LEU A 67 8.35 -4.51 -4.93
CA LEU A 67 7.66 -5.04 -6.10
C LEU A 67 7.87 -4.15 -7.34
N ASP A 68 7.81 -2.83 -7.18
CA ASP A 68 8.11 -1.89 -8.27
C ASP A 68 9.56 -2.04 -8.76
N ASP A 69 10.51 -2.13 -7.83
CA ASP A 69 11.93 -2.35 -8.14
C ASP A 69 12.12 -3.70 -8.87
N LEU A 70 11.43 -4.76 -8.42
CA LEU A 70 11.44 -6.07 -9.07
C LEU A 70 10.94 -5.98 -10.51
N GLU A 71 9.85 -5.25 -10.76
CA GLU A 71 9.28 -5.10 -12.11
C GLU A 71 10.22 -4.39 -13.10
N SER A 72 11.14 -3.58 -12.60
CA SER A 72 12.15 -2.89 -13.42
C SER A 72 13.33 -3.78 -13.85
N LEU A 73 13.46 -4.98 -13.29
CA LEU A 73 14.59 -5.86 -13.55
C LEU A 73 14.49 -6.59 -14.90
N PRO A 74 15.62 -7.04 -15.46
CA PRO A 74 15.63 -8.01 -16.56
C PRO A 74 14.89 -9.31 -16.17
N GLU A 75 14.22 -9.92 -17.14
CA GLU A 75 13.39 -11.11 -16.92
C GLU A 75 14.13 -12.26 -16.22
N GLU A 76 15.41 -12.46 -16.56
CA GLU A 76 16.25 -13.49 -15.95
C GLU A 76 16.44 -13.27 -14.43
N GLU A 77 16.58 -12.01 -14.01
CA GLU A 77 16.70 -11.67 -12.58
C GLU A 77 15.37 -11.81 -11.84
N LYS A 78 14.26 -11.43 -12.48
CA LYS A 78 12.91 -11.67 -11.91
C LYS A 78 12.69 -13.15 -11.63
N GLN A 79 13.01 -14.01 -12.60
CA GLN A 79 12.89 -15.45 -12.47
C GLN A 79 13.75 -16.03 -11.34
N ARG A 80 14.99 -15.52 -11.18
CA ARG A 80 15.84 -15.88 -10.04
C ARG A 80 15.17 -15.53 -8.71
N ILE A 81 14.65 -14.31 -8.57
CA ILE A 81 13.98 -13.87 -7.35
C ILE A 81 12.75 -14.74 -7.04
N PHE A 82 11.90 -14.99 -8.04
CA PHE A 82 10.72 -15.84 -7.85
C PHE A 82 11.10 -17.26 -7.43
N HIS A 83 12.15 -17.83 -8.03
CA HIS A 83 12.63 -19.15 -7.61
C HIS A 83 13.04 -19.18 -6.13
N TYR A 84 13.82 -18.20 -5.67
CA TYR A 84 14.21 -18.13 -4.27
C TYR A 84 13.00 -17.90 -3.33
N MET A 85 12.05 -17.05 -3.72
CA MET A 85 10.82 -16.83 -2.96
C MET A 85 10.04 -18.15 -2.79
N ASP A 86 9.86 -18.90 -3.87
CA ASP A 86 9.17 -20.18 -3.85
C ASP A 86 9.86 -21.20 -2.95
N LEU A 87 11.19 -21.26 -2.99
CA LEU A 87 11.99 -22.12 -2.11
C LEU A 87 11.72 -21.81 -0.63
N VAL A 88 11.78 -20.53 -0.24
CA VAL A 88 11.58 -20.10 1.14
C VAL A 88 10.14 -20.36 1.60
N ILE A 89 9.16 -20.01 0.78
CA ILE A 89 7.73 -20.22 1.10
C ILE A 89 7.43 -21.71 1.25
N ARG A 90 7.97 -22.55 0.37
CA ARG A 90 7.81 -24.00 0.42
C ARG A 90 8.45 -24.59 1.68
N ASP A 91 9.67 -24.19 2.01
CA ASP A 91 10.36 -24.65 3.23
C ASP A 91 9.56 -24.28 4.49
N TYR A 92 9.06 -23.06 4.58
CA TYR A 92 8.23 -22.62 5.69
C TYR A 92 6.94 -23.43 5.82
N LYS A 93 6.22 -23.65 4.71
CA LYS A 93 4.99 -24.47 4.69
C LYS A 93 5.27 -25.92 5.09
N ALA A 94 6.37 -26.49 4.61
CA ALA A 94 6.78 -27.85 4.95
C ALA A 94 7.09 -27.96 6.45
N LYS A 95 7.92 -27.06 7.00
CA LYS A 95 8.22 -27.01 8.44
C LYS A 95 6.95 -26.90 9.30
N LYS A 96 6.02 -26.03 8.91
CA LYS A 96 4.73 -25.88 9.61
C LYS A 96 3.87 -27.15 9.56
N ALA A 97 3.92 -27.91 8.46
CA ALA A 97 3.19 -29.17 8.32
C ALA A 97 3.81 -30.31 9.16
N TYR A 98 5.14 -30.35 9.29
CA TYR A 98 5.86 -31.34 10.10
C TYR A 98 5.97 -30.98 11.60
N SER A 99 5.63 -29.76 11.98
CA SER A 99 5.60 -29.30 13.39
C SER A 99 4.24 -29.51 14.06
N LYS A 100 3.33 -30.25 13.40
CA LYS A 100 2.02 -30.67 13.91
C LYS A 100 2.05 -32.19 14.14
#